data_AF-A0A945SG61-F1
#
_entry.id   AF-A0A945SG61-F1
#
_cell.length_a   1.000
_cell.length_b   1.000
_cell.length_c   1.000
_cell.angle_alpha   90.00
_cell.angle_beta   90.00
_cell.angle_gamma   90.00
#
_symmetry.space_group_name_H-M   'P 1'
#
loop_
_entity.id
_entity.type
_entity.pdbx_description
1 polymer ?
#
loop_
_entity_poly.entity_id
_entity_poly.type
_entity_poly.pdbx_seq_one_letter_code
_entity_poly.pdbx_strand_id
1 'polypeptide(L)'
;MATTGKPSFLPDRYDDVPRDRSYQGTRRSQQSALSLFAPIGIALGAIIILVLAGLWFVDRSDDYLVLDDTALPVISGDASEDTASETDAPVVIEEEPVVEDVVPVVDPTQIDTEGLTLTILNGTTTQGMAARANERLVVLGWPEATATNADATDVQQSVVAYSEPADEAIALGIAQTLGLDADAVVQTTAYPGARITVVLGSNYVDTAST
;
A
#
# COMPACT_ATOMS: atom_id res chain seq x y z
N MET A 1 -3.60 -35.86 71.52
CA MET A 1 -3.58 -34.47 72.03
C MET A 1 -2.41 -34.38 72.98
N ALA A 2 -1.31 -33.75 72.57
CA ALA A 2 -0.08 -33.68 73.37
C ALA A 2 -0.20 -32.53 74.39
N THR A 3 0.14 -32.81 75.65
CA THR A 3 0.02 -31.86 76.76
C THR A 3 1.18 -30.86 76.68
N THR A 4 0.85 -29.56 76.69
CA THR A 4 1.84 -28.48 76.65
C THR A 4 2.59 -28.43 77.98
N GLY A 5 3.80 -29.00 78.02
CA GLY A 5 4.72 -28.81 79.13
C GLY A 5 5.18 -27.36 79.22
N LYS A 6 5.25 -26.81 80.44
CA LYS A 6 5.79 -25.45 80.67
C LYS A 6 7.23 -25.37 80.14
N PRO A 7 7.57 -24.40 79.27
CA PRO A 7 8.93 -24.25 78.77
C PRO A 7 9.88 -23.89 79.93
N SER A 8 11.09 -24.47 79.94
CA SER A 8 12.09 -24.24 81.00
C SER A 8 12.87 -22.92 80.84
N PHE A 9 12.45 -22.05 79.92
CA PHE A 9 13.13 -20.82 79.56
C PHE A 9 12.21 -19.62 79.83
N LEU A 10 12.82 -18.45 80.05
CA LEU A 10 12.06 -17.20 80.18
C LEU A 10 11.34 -16.89 78.86
N PRO A 11 10.15 -16.26 78.90
CA PRO A 11 9.42 -15.87 77.70
C PRO A 11 10.31 -14.96 76.84
N ASP A 12 10.57 -15.36 75.60
CA ASP A 12 11.25 -14.52 74.61
C ASP A 12 10.24 -14.04 73.56
N ARG A 13 10.57 -12.96 72.86
CA ARG A 13 9.74 -12.30 71.83
C ARG A 13 9.30 -13.21 70.68
N TYR A 14 9.84 -14.43 70.60
CA TYR A 14 9.48 -15.44 69.61
C TYR A 14 8.37 -16.40 70.08
N ASP A 15 7.97 -16.33 71.35
CA ASP A 15 6.87 -17.14 71.90
C ASP A 15 5.49 -16.56 71.57
N ASP A 16 5.40 -15.22 71.43
CA ASP A 16 4.17 -14.48 71.10
C ASP A 16 3.87 -14.38 69.60
N VAL A 17 4.61 -15.12 68.76
CA VAL A 17 4.41 -15.08 67.31
C VAL A 17 3.19 -15.92 66.96
N PRO A 18 2.18 -15.36 66.26
CA PRO A 18 1.05 -16.14 65.76
C PRO A 18 1.56 -17.34 64.97
N ARG A 19 1.17 -18.55 65.39
CA ARG A 19 1.59 -19.80 64.73
C ARG A 19 0.78 -20.09 63.47
N ASP A 20 -0.18 -19.23 63.10
CA ASP A 20 -0.88 -19.30 61.82
C ASP A 20 -0.02 -18.68 60.71
N ARG A 21 1.07 -19.36 60.36
CA ARG A 21 1.80 -19.00 59.14
C ARG A 21 0.90 -19.33 57.96
N SER A 22 0.19 -18.33 57.45
CA SER A 22 -0.40 -18.40 56.11
C SER A 22 0.72 -18.74 55.13
N TYR A 23 0.44 -19.70 54.25
CA TYR A 23 1.42 -20.29 53.35
C TYR A 23 2.02 -19.22 52.42
N GLN A 24 3.19 -18.68 52.76
CA GLN A 24 4.00 -17.82 51.90
C GLN A 24 5.09 -18.66 51.23
N GLY A 25 4.68 -19.61 50.41
CA GLY A 25 5.58 -20.37 49.54
C GLY A 25 5.40 -19.94 48.08
N THR A 26 6.49 -19.84 47.35
CA THR A 26 6.61 -19.53 45.90
C THR A 26 5.98 -20.59 44.97
N ARG A 27 4.93 -21.29 45.40
CA ARG A 27 4.18 -22.18 44.51
C ARG A 27 3.32 -21.35 43.58
N ARG A 28 3.55 -21.50 42.27
CA ARG A 28 2.57 -21.15 41.23
C ARG A 28 1.23 -21.75 41.65
N SER A 29 0.20 -20.92 41.78
CA SER A 29 -1.18 -21.40 41.78
C SER A 29 -1.38 -22.23 40.51
N GLN A 30 -2.12 -23.33 40.62
CA GLN A 30 -2.53 -24.09 39.44
C GLN A 30 -3.38 -23.15 38.58
N GLN A 31 -2.80 -22.58 37.53
CA GLN A 31 -3.54 -21.81 36.55
C GLN A 31 -4.58 -22.75 35.95
N SER A 32 -5.86 -22.37 36.02
CA SER A 32 -6.92 -23.20 35.45
C SER A 32 -6.69 -23.32 33.95
N ALA A 33 -6.82 -24.52 33.40
CA ALA A 33 -6.58 -24.75 31.96
C ALA A 33 -7.42 -23.83 31.06
N LEU A 34 -8.54 -23.30 31.57
CA LEU A 34 -9.41 -22.34 30.91
C LEU A 34 -8.76 -20.95 30.71
N SER A 35 -7.82 -20.52 31.55
CA SER A 35 -7.13 -19.23 31.37
C SER A 35 -6.15 -19.24 30.19
N LEU A 36 -5.80 -20.42 29.68
CA LEU A 36 -4.92 -20.58 28.52
C LEU A 36 -5.66 -20.39 27.18
N PHE A 37 -6.98 -20.61 27.16
CA PHE A 37 -7.80 -20.47 25.94
C PHE A 37 -8.40 -19.08 25.76
N ALA A 38 -8.40 -18.25 26.81
CA ALA A 38 -8.86 -16.86 26.75
C ALA A 38 -8.25 -16.04 25.60
N PRO A 39 -6.92 -16.03 25.35
CA PRO A 39 -6.36 -15.26 24.23
C PRO A 39 -6.76 -15.83 22.87
N ILE A 40 -6.93 -17.15 22.75
CA ILE A 40 -7.31 -17.81 21.49
C ILE A 40 -8.75 -17.45 21.11
N GLY A 41 -9.65 -17.43 22.10
CA GLY A 41 -11.04 -17.01 21.89
C GLY A 41 -11.15 -15.55 21.44
N ILE A 42 -10.34 -14.66 22.03
CA ILE A 42 -10.29 -13.25 21.64
C ILE A 42 -9.76 -13.09 20.20
N ALA A 43 -8.70 -13.82 19.84
CA ALA A 43 -8.14 -13.78 18.49
C ALA A 43 -9.15 -14.28 17.43
N LEU A 44 -9.82 -15.40 17.69
CA LEU A 44 -10.87 -15.91 16.79
C LEU A 44 -12.04 -14.94 16.66
N GLY A 45 -12.47 -14.33 17.79
CA GLY A 45 -13.50 -13.30 17.77
C GLY A 45 -13.11 -12.09 16.91
N ALA A 46 -11.87 -11.61 17.03
CA ALA A 46 -11.36 -10.49 16.24
C ALA A 46 -11.33 -10.82 14.73
N ILE A 47 -10.91 -12.04 14.36
CA ILE A 47 -10.92 -12.50 12.96
C ILE A 47 -12.34 -12.49 12.39
N ILE A 48 -13.31 -13.05 13.13
CA ILE A 48 -14.72 -13.08 12.69
C ILE A 48 -15.25 -11.65 12.49
N ILE A 49 -14.95 -10.74 13.41
CA ILE A 49 -15.35 -9.33 13.30
C ILE A 49 -14.74 -8.68 12.05
N LEU A 50 -13.45 -8.93 11.77
CA LEU A 50 -12.76 -8.35 10.61
C LEU A 50 -13.34 -8.87 9.29
N VAL A 51 -13.64 -10.17 9.21
CA VAL A 51 -14.29 -10.77 8.03
C VAL A 51 -15.68 -10.16 7.81
N LEU A 52 -16.49 -10.03 8.86
CA LEU A 52 -17.82 -9.43 8.73
C LEU A 52 -17.76 -7.95 8.33
N ALA A 53 -16.80 -7.19 8.90
CA ALA A 53 -16.59 -5.79 8.53
C ALA A 53 -16.12 -5.65 7.07
N GLY A 54 -15.21 -6.53 6.63
CA GLY A 54 -14.74 -6.55 5.25
C GLY A 54 -15.87 -6.86 4.26
N LEU A 55 -16.67 -7.88 4.54
CA LEU A 55 -17.84 -8.21 3.70
C LEU A 55 -18.86 -7.07 3.64
N TRP A 56 -19.12 -6.42 4.78
CA TRP A 56 -20.01 -5.26 4.83
C TRP A 56 -19.46 -4.06 4.04
N PHE A 57 -18.15 -3.84 4.06
CA PHE A 57 -17.50 -2.79 3.28
C PHE A 57 -17.59 -3.06 1.77
N VAL A 58 -17.38 -4.32 1.35
CA VAL A 58 -17.49 -4.73 -0.06
C VAL A 58 -18.91 -4.54 -0.58
N ASP A 59 -19.92 -5.02 0.14
CA ASP A 59 -21.36 -4.84 -0.17
C ASP A 59 -21.75 -3.35 -0.31
N ARG A 60 -21.11 -2.46 0.45
CA ARG A 60 -21.34 -1.01 0.34
C ARG A 60 -20.68 -0.40 -0.91
N SER A 61 -19.66 -1.06 -1.46
CA SER A 61 -18.80 -0.56 -2.55
C SER A 61 -19.16 -1.07 -3.95
N ASP A 62 -20.21 -1.89 -4.09
CA ASP A 62 -20.65 -2.48 -5.37
C ASP A 62 -20.91 -1.43 -6.47
N ASP A 63 -21.25 -0.18 -6.12
CA ASP A 63 -21.44 0.92 -7.08
C ASP A 63 -20.15 1.31 -7.85
N TYR A 64 -18.95 0.96 -7.33
CA TYR A 64 -17.66 1.33 -7.92
C TYR A 64 -16.95 0.18 -8.65
N LEU A 65 -17.49 -1.05 -8.59
CA LEU A 65 -16.88 -2.25 -9.17
C LEU A 65 -17.80 -2.88 -10.21
N VAL A 66 -18.08 -2.14 -11.29
CA VAL A 66 -18.68 -2.73 -12.50
C VAL A 66 -17.57 -3.42 -13.28
N LEU A 67 -17.43 -4.73 -13.07
CA LEU A 67 -16.64 -5.60 -13.94
C LEU A 67 -17.58 -6.17 -15.01
N ASP A 68 -17.57 -5.56 -16.20
CA ASP A 68 -18.31 -6.06 -17.36
C ASP A 68 -17.71 -7.39 -17.84
N ASP A 69 -18.29 -8.50 -17.41
CA ASP A 69 -17.82 -9.87 -17.68
C ASP A 69 -18.14 -10.34 -19.12
N THR A 70 -18.43 -9.42 -20.06
CA THR A 70 -18.89 -9.74 -21.43
C THR A 70 -18.17 -9.06 -22.59
N ALA A 71 -17.01 -8.45 -22.38
CA ALA A 71 -16.19 -7.92 -23.47
C ALA A 71 -14.79 -8.57 -23.52
N LEU A 72 -14.71 -9.76 -24.12
CA LEU A 72 -13.45 -10.22 -24.71
C LEU A 72 -13.27 -9.49 -26.05
N PRO A 73 -12.27 -8.62 -26.24
CA PRO A 73 -12.04 -8.00 -27.54
C PRO A 73 -11.47 -9.06 -28.50
N VAL A 74 -12.33 -9.62 -29.36
CA VAL A 74 -11.90 -10.35 -30.55
C VAL A 74 -11.56 -9.31 -31.61
N ILE A 75 -10.27 -9.18 -31.93
CA ILE A 75 -9.80 -8.40 -33.08
C ILE A 75 -10.23 -9.16 -34.35
N SER A 76 -11.31 -8.72 -34.98
CA SER A 76 -11.62 -9.05 -36.38
C SER A 76 -11.32 -7.82 -37.22
N GLY A 77 -10.17 -7.84 -37.88
CA GLY A 77 -9.94 -6.96 -39.01
C GLY A 77 -10.71 -7.50 -40.21
N ASP A 78 -11.55 -6.66 -40.80
CA ASP A 78 -11.89 -6.81 -42.22
C ASP A 78 -11.96 -5.43 -42.87
N ALA A 79 -11.35 -5.37 -44.04
CA ALA A 79 -11.16 -4.17 -44.82
C ALA A 79 -12.44 -3.80 -45.58
N SER A 80 -12.63 -2.48 -45.71
CA SER A 80 -13.33 -1.74 -46.77
C SER A 80 -14.34 -2.47 -47.67
N GLU A 81 -15.56 -1.96 -47.72
CA GLU A 81 -16.23 -1.73 -49.01
C GLU A 81 -17.19 -0.54 -48.97
N ASP A 82 -17.08 0.24 -50.04
CA ASP A 82 -17.75 1.47 -50.43
C ASP A 82 -19.24 1.23 -50.75
N THR A 83 -20.13 2.11 -50.29
CA THR A 83 -21.35 2.53 -51.02
C THR A 83 -21.90 3.81 -50.40
N ALA A 84 -21.77 4.90 -51.16
CA ALA A 84 -22.49 6.15 -50.95
C ALA A 84 -24.01 5.95 -50.98
N SER A 85 -24.71 6.60 -50.05
CA SER A 85 -26.09 7.04 -50.27
C SER A 85 -26.37 8.30 -49.43
N GLU A 86 -26.57 9.42 -50.13
CA GLU A 86 -27.15 10.65 -49.58
C GLU A 86 -28.49 10.34 -48.90
N THR A 87 -28.67 10.80 -47.67
CA THR A 87 -29.98 11.11 -47.09
C THR A 87 -29.78 12.18 -46.02
N ASP A 88 -30.34 13.35 -46.33
CA ASP A 88 -30.44 14.56 -45.54
C ASP A 88 -31.21 14.27 -44.23
N ALA A 89 -30.50 14.24 -43.11
CA ALA A 89 -31.04 14.22 -41.74
C ALA A 89 -30.01 14.88 -40.81
N PRO A 90 -30.43 15.68 -39.82
CA PRO A 90 -29.50 16.41 -38.97
C PRO A 90 -28.68 15.42 -38.14
N VAL A 91 -27.37 15.43 -38.39
CA VAL A 91 -26.37 14.71 -37.62
C VAL A 91 -26.41 15.24 -36.19
N VAL A 92 -27.00 14.45 -35.30
CA VAL A 92 -26.64 14.50 -33.88
C VAL A 92 -25.22 13.94 -33.83
N ILE A 93 -24.26 14.86 -33.72
CA ILE A 93 -22.89 14.54 -33.37
C ILE A 93 -22.98 14.08 -31.92
N GLU A 94 -23.04 12.77 -31.70
CA GLU A 94 -22.59 12.21 -30.42
C GLU A 94 -21.10 12.53 -30.37
N GLU A 95 -20.74 13.48 -29.53
CA GLU A 95 -19.36 13.79 -29.20
C GLU A 95 -18.75 12.51 -28.62
N GLU A 96 -17.93 11.81 -29.41
CA GLU A 96 -16.88 10.96 -28.85
C GLU A 96 -16.17 11.80 -27.77
N PRO A 97 -15.92 11.27 -26.57
CA PRO A 97 -15.17 12.02 -25.58
C PRO A 97 -13.79 12.25 -26.17
N VAL A 98 -13.51 13.49 -26.56
CA VAL A 98 -12.16 13.96 -26.83
C VAL A 98 -11.41 13.74 -25.54
N VAL A 99 -10.66 12.65 -25.47
CA VAL A 99 -9.62 12.46 -24.46
C VAL A 99 -8.68 13.63 -24.73
N GLU A 100 -8.72 14.65 -23.87
CA GLU A 100 -7.71 15.70 -23.93
C GLU A 100 -6.37 15.01 -23.63
N ASP A 101 -5.60 14.75 -24.67
CA ASP A 101 -4.24 14.24 -24.54
C ASP A 101 -3.42 15.28 -23.76
N VAL A 102 -3.24 15.03 -22.47
CA VAL A 102 -2.39 15.84 -21.61
C VAL A 102 -0.96 15.72 -22.13
N VAL A 103 -0.39 16.82 -22.62
CA VAL A 103 0.98 16.84 -23.13
C VAL A 103 2.00 16.63 -22.00
N PRO A 104 2.95 15.69 -22.13
CA PRO A 104 3.95 15.43 -21.11
C PRO A 104 4.89 16.62 -20.92
N VAL A 105 5.19 16.96 -19.66
CA VAL A 105 6.21 17.96 -19.32
C VAL A 105 7.58 17.30 -19.31
N VAL A 106 8.30 17.39 -20.44
CA VAL A 106 9.64 16.79 -20.56
C VAL A 106 10.74 17.68 -19.97
N ASP A 107 10.50 18.99 -19.90
CA ASP A 107 11.44 19.97 -19.38
C ASP A 107 10.98 20.48 -18.00
N PRO A 108 11.61 20.04 -16.89
CA PRO A 108 11.22 20.46 -15.54
C PRO A 108 11.46 21.95 -15.29
N THR A 109 12.22 22.66 -16.14
CA THR A 109 12.41 24.11 -16.00
C THR A 109 11.18 24.93 -16.42
N GLN A 110 10.20 24.29 -17.08
CA GLN A 110 8.97 24.94 -17.54
C GLN A 110 7.84 24.89 -16.51
N ILE A 111 8.02 24.17 -15.41
CA ILE A 111 7.05 24.03 -14.34
C ILE A 111 7.58 24.62 -13.04
N ASP A 112 6.66 25.12 -12.22
CA ASP A 112 6.98 25.47 -10.86
C ASP A 112 7.13 24.18 -10.04
N THR A 113 8.38 23.80 -9.77
CA THR A 113 8.69 22.64 -8.93
C THR A 113 8.57 22.93 -7.44
N GLU A 114 8.27 24.18 -7.03
CA GLU A 114 8.15 24.54 -5.62
C GLU A 114 6.99 23.76 -4.96
N GLY A 115 7.34 22.87 -4.03
CA GLY A 115 6.38 22.01 -3.33
C GLY A 115 6.06 20.70 -4.04
N LEU A 116 6.68 20.40 -5.19
CA LEU A 116 6.62 19.07 -5.78
C LEU A 116 7.47 18.10 -4.95
N THR A 117 6.83 17.12 -4.32
CA THR A 117 7.51 16.05 -3.60
C THR A 117 7.53 14.79 -4.46
N LEU A 118 8.73 14.27 -4.71
CA LEU A 118 8.96 13.09 -5.53
C LEU A 118 9.56 11.96 -4.67
N THR A 119 8.98 10.78 -4.76
CA THR A 119 9.49 9.56 -4.12
C THR A 119 9.70 8.47 -5.16
N ILE A 120 10.81 7.75 -5.07
CA ILE A 120 11.11 6.62 -5.95
C ILE A 120 11.27 5.38 -5.07
N LEU A 121 10.44 4.38 -5.33
CA LEU A 121 10.38 3.12 -4.61
C LEU A 121 10.93 2.02 -5.50
N ASN A 122 11.96 1.33 -5.03
CA ASN A 122 12.50 0.16 -5.69
C ASN A 122 11.66 -1.08 -5.34
N GLY A 123 10.82 -1.52 -6.29
CA GLY A 123 10.02 -2.73 -6.22
C GLY A 123 10.70 -3.97 -6.79
N THR A 124 12.03 -3.94 -6.98
CA THR A 124 12.81 -5.03 -7.57
C THR A 124 13.78 -5.66 -6.55
N THR A 125 14.35 -6.81 -6.89
CA THR A 125 15.41 -7.47 -6.13
C THR A 125 16.80 -6.82 -6.32
N THR A 126 16.94 -5.90 -7.28
CA THR A 126 18.21 -5.25 -7.59
C THR A 126 18.42 -4.05 -6.67
N GLN A 127 19.51 -4.06 -5.89
CA GLN A 127 19.80 -2.97 -4.97
C GLN A 127 20.22 -1.68 -5.70
N GLY A 128 19.80 -0.53 -5.14
CA GLY A 128 20.20 0.78 -5.64
C GLY A 128 19.47 1.26 -6.89
N MET A 129 18.48 0.52 -7.40
CA MET A 129 17.76 0.91 -8.61
C MET A 129 17.05 2.27 -8.47
N ALA A 130 16.40 2.52 -7.34
CA ALA A 130 15.75 3.81 -7.06
C ALA A 130 16.76 4.98 -7.02
N ALA A 131 17.97 4.75 -6.50
CA ALA A 131 19.01 5.77 -6.47
C ALA A 131 19.48 6.14 -7.89
N ARG A 132 19.65 5.15 -8.77
CA ARG A 132 20.03 5.39 -10.17
C ARG A 132 18.95 6.12 -10.96
N ALA A 133 17.68 5.75 -10.74
CA ALA A 133 16.55 6.47 -11.31
C ALA A 133 16.51 7.94 -10.82
N ASN A 134 16.79 8.18 -9.54
CA ASN A 134 16.91 9.53 -8.99
C ASN A 134 18.05 10.32 -9.65
N GLU A 135 19.24 9.74 -9.76
CA GLU A 135 20.39 10.37 -10.42
C GLU A 135 20.05 10.81 -11.85
N ARG A 136 19.33 9.96 -12.60
CA ARG A 136 18.88 10.29 -13.96
C ARG A 136 17.91 11.47 -14.00
N LEU A 137 16.96 11.51 -13.07
CA LEU A 137 16.00 12.60 -12.97
C LEU A 137 16.72 13.92 -12.62
N VAL A 138 17.62 13.91 -11.64
CA VAL A 138 18.39 15.09 -11.22
C VAL A 138 19.27 15.62 -12.35
N VAL A 139 19.91 14.75 -13.14
CA VAL A 139 20.71 15.16 -14.31
C VAL A 139 19.89 15.95 -15.34
N LEU A 140 18.60 15.65 -15.44
CA LEU A 140 17.66 16.32 -16.35
C LEU A 140 16.95 17.52 -15.72
N GLY A 141 17.32 17.89 -14.49
CA GLY A 141 16.79 19.08 -13.81
C GLY A 141 15.52 18.85 -13.00
N TRP A 142 15.08 17.61 -12.84
CA TRP A 142 13.98 17.27 -11.94
C TRP A 142 14.41 17.46 -10.47
N PRO A 143 13.48 17.80 -9.56
CA PRO A 143 13.80 17.94 -8.14
C PRO A 143 14.31 16.62 -7.57
N GLU A 144 15.18 16.71 -6.56
CA GLU A 144 15.74 15.54 -5.89
C GLU A 144 14.62 14.70 -5.27
N ALA A 145 14.56 13.42 -5.66
CA ALA A 145 13.58 12.49 -5.15
C ALA A 145 14.09 11.76 -3.90
N THR A 146 13.16 11.39 -3.02
CA THR A 146 13.46 10.42 -1.96
C THR A 146 13.51 9.02 -2.57
N ALA A 147 14.71 8.45 -2.69
CA ALA A 147 14.91 7.09 -3.19
C ALA A 147 14.98 6.06 -2.04
N THR A 148 14.09 5.08 -2.04
CA THR A 148 14.07 3.99 -1.05
C THR A 148 13.55 2.68 -1.65
N ASN A 149 13.53 1.60 -0.88
CA ASN A 149 12.92 0.34 -1.29
C ASN A 149 11.41 0.36 -1.03
N ALA A 150 10.65 -0.29 -1.91
CA ALA A 150 9.24 -0.56 -1.69
C ALA A 150 9.06 -1.68 -0.64
N ASP A 151 7.83 -1.82 -0.12
CA ASP A 151 7.48 -2.89 0.81
C ASP A 151 7.52 -4.29 0.14
N ALA A 152 7.35 -4.33 -1.18
CA ALA A 152 7.42 -5.53 -2.01
C ALA A 152 8.57 -5.42 -3.01
N THR A 153 9.20 -6.55 -3.36
CA THR A 153 10.38 -6.60 -4.27
C THR A 153 10.15 -7.45 -5.53
N ASP A 154 8.91 -7.92 -5.70
CA ASP A 154 8.39 -8.73 -6.80
C ASP A 154 7.39 -7.95 -7.66
N VAL A 155 7.52 -6.62 -7.68
CA VAL A 155 6.68 -5.77 -8.52
C VAL A 155 7.07 -5.99 -9.98
N GLN A 156 6.13 -6.44 -10.79
CA GLN A 156 6.41 -6.78 -12.18
C GLN A 156 6.43 -5.55 -13.10
N GLN A 157 5.44 -4.67 -12.95
CA GLN A 157 5.25 -3.48 -13.76
C GLN A 157 5.58 -2.22 -12.97
N SER A 158 6.34 -1.32 -13.59
CA SER A 158 6.62 0.00 -13.05
C SER A 158 5.40 0.88 -13.18
N VAL A 159 5.16 1.75 -12.20
CA VAL A 159 4.01 2.65 -12.15
C VAL A 159 4.47 4.02 -11.67
N VAL A 160 3.95 5.09 -12.29
CA VAL A 160 4.10 6.46 -11.81
C VAL A 160 2.76 6.91 -11.25
N ALA A 161 2.67 6.94 -9.93
CA ALA A 161 1.49 7.38 -9.21
C ALA A 161 1.52 8.89 -8.97
N TYR A 162 0.41 9.58 -9.25
CA TYR A 162 0.23 11.00 -8.93
C TYR A 162 -1.05 11.24 -8.14
N SER A 163 -1.03 12.19 -7.21
CA SER A 163 -2.17 12.45 -6.32
C SER A 163 -3.19 13.45 -6.88
N GLU A 164 -2.73 14.51 -7.54
CA GLU A 164 -3.58 15.62 -8.01
C GLU A 164 -3.67 15.61 -9.54
N PRO A 165 -4.85 15.86 -10.15
CA PRO A 165 -5.01 15.84 -11.59
C PRO A 165 -4.11 16.87 -12.31
N ALA A 166 -3.74 17.96 -11.64
CA ALA A 166 -2.80 18.96 -12.18
C ALA A 166 -1.37 18.41 -12.37
N ASP A 167 -1.01 17.33 -11.68
CA ASP A 167 0.33 16.72 -11.72
C ASP A 167 0.47 15.66 -12.83
N GLU A 168 -0.58 15.37 -13.59
CA GLU A 168 -0.59 14.33 -14.63
C GLU A 168 0.46 14.58 -15.71
N ALA A 169 0.55 15.81 -16.22
CA ALA A 169 1.53 16.21 -17.22
C ALA A 169 2.98 16.02 -16.72
N ILE A 170 3.18 16.26 -15.41
CA ILE A 170 4.48 16.09 -14.73
C ILE A 170 4.81 14.59 -14.61
N ALA A 171 3.84 13.78 -14.19
CA ALA A 171 3.99 12.35 -14.05
C ALA A 171 4.30 11.67 -15.40
N LEU A 172 3.62 12.08 -16.48
CA LEU A 172 3.90 11.63 -17.85
C LEU A 172 5.33 12.02 -18.28
N GLY A 173 5.78 13.22 -17.94
CA GLY A 173 7.14 13.68 -18.19
C GLY A 173 8.21 12.84 -17.48
N ILE A 174 7.98 12.52 -16.22
CA ILE A 174 8.85 11.64 -15.41
C ILE A 174 8.85 10.22 -15.99
N ALA A 175 7.68 9.68 -16.36
CA ALA A 175 7.57 8.36 -17.00
C ALA A 175 8.40 8.31 -18.29
N GLN A 176 8.25 9.30 -19.17
CA GLN A 176 9.01 9.39 -20.42
C GLN A 176 10.51 9.52 -20.17
N THR A 177 10.92 10.30 -19.17
CA THR A 177 12.32 10.47 -18.77
C THR A 177 12.96 9.15 -18.33
N LEU A 178 12.20 8.34 -17.59
CA LEU A 178 12.62 7.03 -17.10
C LEU A 178 12.46 5.93 -18.16
N GLY A 179 11.86 6.22 -19.32
CA GLY A 179 11.61 5.23 -20.38
C GLY A 179 10.47 4.27 -20.06
N LEU A 180 9.49 4.73 -19.27
CA LEU A 180 8.26 4.02 -18.96
C LEU A 180 7.17 4.42 -19.97
N ASP A 181 6.23 3.50 -20.21
CA ASP A 181 5.07 3.74 -21.07
C ASP A 181 4.09 4.74 -20.42
N ALA A 182 3.33 5.48 -21.22
CA ALA A 182 2.31 6.41 -20.73
C ALA A 182 1.23 5.70 -19.90
N ASP A 183 0.90 4.45 -20.26
CA ASP A 183 -0.06 3.61 -19.54
C ASP A 183 0.39 3.23 -18.12
N ALA A 184 1.68 3.44 -17.79
CA ALA A 184 2.20 3.24 -16.44
C ALA A 184 1.85 4.40 -15.50
N VAL A 185 1.29 5.50 -16.00
CA VAL A 185 0.93 6.67 -15.21
C VAL A 185 -0.49 6.54 -14.68
N VAL A 186 -0.66 6.59 -13.36
CA VAL A 186 -1.94 6.30 -12.70
C VAL A 186 -2.23 7.33 -11.61
N GLN A 187 -3.44 7.89 -11.63
CA GLN A 187 -3.90 8.73 -10.53
C GLN A 187 -4.27 7.86 -9.32
N THR A 188 -3.63 8.09 -8.18
CA THR A 188 -3.98 7.38 -6.94
C THR A 188 -3.55 8.14 -5.69
N THR A 189 -4.34 8.01 -4.62
CA THR A 189 -4.06 8.57 -3.30
C THR A 189 -3.44 7.56 -2.33
N ALA A 190 -3.06 6.38 -2.81
CA ALA A 190 -2.44 5.32 -2.01
C ALA A 190 -1.09 5.72 -1.40
N TYR A 191 -0.44 6.77 -1.92
CA TYR A 191 0.88 7.24 -1.51
C TYR A 191 0.82 8.67 -0.92
N PRO A 192 0.39 8.87 0.33
CA PRO A 192 0.25 10.20 0.92
C PRO A 192 1.58 10.90 1.25
N GLY A 193 2.71 10.20 1.11
CA GLY A 193 4.04 10.72 1.45
C GLY A 193 4.68 11.62 0.39
N ALA A 194 4.16 11.62 -0.83
CA ALA A 194 4.65 12.43 -1.94
C ALA A 194 3.54 12.71 -2.94
N ARG A 195 3.59 13.85 -3.63
CA ARG A 195 2.64 14.18 -4.70
C ARG A 195 2.80 13.27 -5.91
N ILE A 196 4.05 12.87 -6.20
CA ILE A 196 4.38 11.90 -7.23
C ILE A 196 5.22 10.78 -6.61
N THR A 197 4.82 9.53 -6.84
CA THR A 197 5.53 8.34 -6.41
C THR A 197 5.80 7.43 -7.60
N VAL A 198 7.06 7.13 -7.87
CA VAL A 198 7.47 6.19 -8.90
C VAL A 198 7.77 4.85 -8.25
N VAL A 199 7.06 3.79 -8.62
CA VAL A 199 7.36 2.42 -8.22
C VAL A 199 8.06 1.73 -9.38
N LEU A 200 9.31 1.33 -9.19
CA LEU A 200 10.09 0.62 -10.20
C LEU A 200 9.85 -0.89 -10.09
N GLY A 201 9.30 -1.47 -11.15
CA GLY A 201 9.09 -2.91 -11.30
C GLY A 201 10.21 -3.58 -12.09
N SER A 202 10.10 -4.90 -12.25
CA SER A 202 11.06 -5.73 -13.00
C SER A 202 11.20 -5.36 -14.47
N ASN A 203 10.19 -4.69 -15.05
CA ASN A 203 10.20 -4.18 -16.42
C ASN A 203 11.06 -2.91 -16.59
N TYR A 204 11.49 -2.26 -15.50
CA TYR A 204 12.35 -1.09 -15.57
C TYR A 204 13.78 -1.48 -15.97
N VAL A 205 14.28 -0.86 -17.04
CA VAL A 205 15.65 -1.05 -17.52
C VAL A 205 16.43 0.24 -17.32
N ASP A 206 17.51 0.17 -16.55
CA ASP A 206 18.46 1.26 -16.40
C ASP A 206 19.23 1.47 -17.70
N THR A 207 18.73 2.39 -18.54
CA THR A 207 19.31 2.70 -19.85
C THR A 207 20.57 3.57 -19.78
N ALA A 208 21.08 3.92 -18.58
CA ALA A 208 22.29 4.74 -18.43
C ALA A 208 23.61 3.97 -18.63
N SER A 209 23.58 2.68 -18.94
CA SER A 209 24.79 1.82 -19.07
C SER A 209 25.28 1.64 -20.51
N THR A 210 25.06 2.59 -21.43
CA THR A 210 25.67 2.56 -22.78
C THR A 210 26.29 3.90 -23.15
#